data_AF-A0A368SSA9-F1
#
_entry.id   AF-A0A368SSA9-F1
#
_cell.length_a   1.000
_cell.length_b   1.000
_cell.length_c   1.000
_cell.angle_alpha   90.00
_cell.angle_beta   90.00
_cell.angle_gamma   90.00
#
_symmetry.space_group_name_H-M   'P 1'
#
loop_
_entity.id
_entity.type
_entity.pdbx_description
1 polymer ?
#
loop_
_entity_poly.entity_id
_entity_poly.type
_entity_poly.pdbx_seq_one_letter_code
_entity_poly.pdbx_strand_id
1 'polypeptide(L)'
;MTNTNPTSLGSKCFTEPCAYEYVSSDLQFFSMKFAGDFSHGEKMTIYGFVAVRDDIDHLRNYIFYRSSDHAQEITPDAPDLLLIPPARGISAPFNVIVEYCLKVKNNGVWRMVCS
;
A
#
# COMPACT_ATOMS: atom_id res chain seq x y z
N MET A 1 19.11 -1.33 4.15
CA MET A 1 17.75 -1.79 3.82
C MET A 1 17.53 -1.64 2.33
N THR A 2 17.78 -2.68 1.54
CA THR A 2 17.65 -2.65 0.05
C THR A 2 16.80 -3.81 -0.47
N ASN A 3 16.23 -4.64 0.42
CA ASN A 3 15.45 -5.79 0.01
C ASN A 3 14.04 -5.34 -0.42
N THR A 4 13.76 -5.49 -1.71
CA THR A 4 12.52 -5.10 -2.37
C THR A 4 11.52 -6.26 -2.52
N ASN A 5 11.86 -7.44 -2.00
CA ASN A 5 11.00 -8.61 -2.11
C ASN A 5 9.68 -8.40 -1.34
N PRO A 6 8.56 -8.96 -1.85
CA PRO A 6 7.33 -9.06 -1.09
C PRO A 6 7.56 -9.85 0.20
N THR A 7 6.74 -9.63 1.21
CA THR A 7 6.68 -10.59 2.31
C THR A 7 6.25 -11.97 1.80
N SER A 8 6.95 -13.00 2.25
CA SER A 8 6.64 -14.40 1.97
C SER A 8 5.86 -15.07 3.11
N LEU A 9 5.65 -14.36 4.21
CA LEU A 9 4.97 -14.89 5.40
C LEU A 9 3.46 -14.67 5.23
N GLY A 10 2.71 -15.76 5.13
CA GLY A 10 1.24 -15.72 5.17
C GLY A 10 0.71 -15.26 6.52
N SER A 11 -0.59 -14.97 6.58
CA SER A 11 -1.31 -14.64 7.81
C SER A 11 -0.94 -15.60 8.94
N LYS A 12 -0.28 -15.06 9.97
CA LYS A 12 -0.03 -15.78 11.22
C LYS A 12 -1.16 -15.46 12.18
N CYS A 13 -1.99 -16.44 12.48
CA CYS A 13 -2.78 -16.39 13.70
C CYS A 13 -1.80 -16.56 14.87
N PHE A 14 -1.49 -15.48 15.59
CA PHE A 14 -0.74 -15.57 16.84
C PHE A 14 -1.66 -16.18 17.91
N THR A 15 -1.82 -17.50 17.90
CA THR A 15 -2.63 -18.23 18.90
C THR A 15 -1.85 -18.61 20.13
N GLU A 16 -0.53 -18.49 20.12
CA GLU A 16 0.32 -18.81 21.26
C GLU A 16 0.95 -17.53 21.82
N PRO A 17 0.65 -17.15 23.07
CA PRO A 17 1.32 -16.03 23.71
C PRO A 17 2.79 -16.39 23.89
N CYS A 18 3.67 -15.69 23.17
CA CYS A 18 5.09 -15.74 23.47
C CYS A 18 5.34 -15.07 24.83
N ALA A 19 6.41 -15.47 25.53
CA ALA A 19 6.80 -14.96 26.86
C ALA A 19 7.07 -13.44 26.91
N TYR A 20 7.00 -12.77 25.76
CA TYR A 20 6.94 -11.33 25.60
C TYR A 20 5.62 -11.06 24.88
N GLU A 21 4.55 -10.81 25.63
CA GLU A 21 3.34 -10.19 25.08
C GLU A 21 3.77 -8.82 24.56
N TYR A 22 4.15 -8.76 23.28
CA TYR A 22 4.14 -7.51 22.56
C TYR A 22 2.71 -7.03 22.65
N VAL A 23 2.50 -5.92 23.37
CA VAL A 23 1.29 -5.13 23.20
C VAL A 23 1.36 -4.62 21.77
N SER A 24 0.90 -5.44 20.83
CA SER A 24 0.97 -5.14 19.41
C SER A 24 -0.12 -4.13 19.12
N SER A 25 0.26 -2.89 18.91
CA SER A 25 -0.62 -1.93 18.26
C SER A 25 -0.79 -2.39 16.82
N ASP A 26 -2.00 -2.71 16.40
CA ASP A 26 -2.27 -3.09 15.02
C ASP A 26 -2.61 -1.85 14.19
N LEU A 27 -2.04 -1.76 12.98
CA LEU A 27 -2.35 -0.70 12.02
C LEU A 27 -3.19 -1.25 10.87
N GLN A 28 -4.31 -0.59 10.57
CA GLN A 28 -5.18 -0.96 9.46
C GLN A 28 -5.41 0.21 8.50
N PHE A 29 -5.32 -0.07 7.20
CA PHE A 29 -5.67 0.86 6.12
C PHE A 29 -7.07 0.53 5.62
N PHE A 30 -8.02 1.44 5.83
CA PHE A 30 -9.41 1.27 5.37
C PHE A 30 -9.64 1.85 3.98
N SER A 31 -9.01 2.98 3.67
CA SER A 31 -9.13 3.65 2.37
C SER A 31 -7.87 4.45 2.08
N MET A 32 -7.60 4.64 0.80
CA MET A 32 -6.58 5.56 0.30
C MET A 32 -7.16 6.26 -0.91
N LYS A 33 -7.17 7.59 -0.89
CA LYS A 33 -7.80 8.42 -1.91
C LYS A 33 -6.77 9.30 -2.58
N PHE A 34 -6.92 9.50 -3.89
CA PHE A 34 -6.21 10.55 -4.58
C PHE A 34 -6.76 11.91 -4.11
N ALA A 35 -5.88 12.74 -3.54
CA ALA A 35 -6.24 14.05 -3.00
C ALA A 35 -5.85 15.22 -3.93
N GLY A 36 -5.33 14.93 -5.13
CA GLY A 36 -4.97 15.95 -6.12
C GLY A 36 -6.15 16.33 -7.02
N ASP A 37 -5.92 17.34 -7.86
CA ASP A 37 -6.94 17.82 -8.79
C ASP A 37 -7.03 16.92 -10.02
N PHE A 38 -8.26 16.51 -10.34
CA PHE A 38 -8.61 15.95 -11.65
C PHE A 38 -8.71 17.10 -12.65
N SER A 39 -7.70 17.24 -13.51
CA SER A 39 -7.68 18.29 -14.52
C SER A 39 -8.94 18.20 -15.38
N HIS A 40 -9.76 19.25 -15.37
CA HIS A 40 -11.01 19.36 -16.14
C HIS A 40 -12.04 18.24 -15.91
N GLY A 41 -12.03 17.60 -14.73
CA GLY A 41 -12.95 16.50 -14.43
C GLY A 41 -12.63 15.20 -15.19
N GLU A 42 -11.43 15.10 -15.76
CA GLU A 42 -10.99 13.91 -16.48
C GLU A 42 -10.61 12.76 -15.53
N LYS A 43 -10.70 11.55 -16.08
CA LYS A 43 -10.24 10.32 -15.44
C LYS A 43 -8.71 10.23 -15.43
N MET A 44 -8.16 9.68 -14.35
CA MET A 44 -6.73 9.34 -14.29
C MET A 44 -6.52 7.84 -14.27
N THR A 45 -5.40 7.40 -14.84
CA THR A 45 -4.98 6.00 -14.77
C THR A 45 -3.78 5.87 -13.84
N ILE A 46 -3.86 4.99 -12.86
CA ILE A 46 -2.82 4.79 -11.86
C ILE A 46 -2.38 3.32 -11.82
N TYR A 47 -1.07 3.10 -11.79
CA TYR A 47 -0.48 1.79 -11.52
C TYR A 47 0.78 1.93 -10.66
N GLY A 48 1.29 0.81 -10.18
CA GLY A 48 2.41 0.76 -9.24
C GLY A 48 1.98 0.11 -7.94
N PHE A 49 2.60 0.53 -6.85
CA PHE A 49 2.36 -0.09 -5.55
C PHE A 49 2.39 0.88 -4.38
N VAL A 50 1.71 0.45 -3.32
CA VAL A 50 1.89 0.96 -1.95
C VAL A 50 2.09 -0.27 -1.06
N ALA A 51 3.15 -0.25 -0.26
CA ALA A 51 3.52 -1.31 0.65
C ALA A 51 3.85 -0.75 2.02
N VAL A 52 3.62 -1.57 3.03
CA VAL A 52 3.91 -1.26 4.42
C VAL A 52 5.02 -2.16 4.89
N ARG A 53 5.99 -1.60 5.62
CA ARG A 53 7.07 -2.33 6.28
C ARG A 53 7.00 -2.05 7.76
N ASP A 54 6.92 -3.11 8.55
CA ASP A 54 7.02 -3.03 10.01
C ASP A 54 8.29 -3.76 10.49
N ASP A 55 8.38 -3.91 11.80
CA ASP A 55 9.49 -4.54 12.51
C ASP A 55 9.47 -6.07 12.49
N ILE A 56 8.39 -6.70 12.02
CA ILE A 56 8.24 -8.16 12.04
C ILE A 56 9.06 -8.83 10.94
N ASP A 57 8.97 -8.35 9.70
CA ASP A 57 9.71 -8.94 8.58
C ASP A 57 10.44 -7.92 7.70
N HIS A 58 10.27 -6.61 7.95
CA HIS A 58 10.86 -5.50 7.18
C HIS A 58 10.67 -5.59 5.65
N LEU A 59 9.91 -6.55 5.12
CA LEU A 59 9.66 -6.76 3.70
C LEU A 59 8.40 -6.02 3.28
N ARG A 60 8.17 -5.88 1.96
CA ARG A 60 6.98 -5.18 1.46
C ARG A 60 5.73 -6.00 1.72
N ASN A 61 4.88 -5.51 2.62
CA ASN A 61 3.52 -5.99 2.77
C ASN A 61 2.60 -5.09 1.93
N TYR A 62 2.25 -5.54 0.72
CA TYR A 62 1.50 -4.73 -0.24
C TYR A 62 0.06 -4.49 0.23
N ILE A 63 -0.35 -3.22 0.25
CA ILE A 63 -1.73 -2.80 0.50
C ILE A 63 -2.39 -2.25 -0.77
N PHE A 64 -1.60 -1.94 -1.79
CA PHE A 64 -2.06 -1.64 -3.14
C PHE A 64 -1.03 -2.14 -4.15
N TYR A 65 -1.50 -2.80 -5.20
CA TYR A 65 -0.65 -3.22 -6.32
C TYR A 65 -1.47 -3.30 -7.62
N ARG A 66 -0.99 -2.61 -8.65
CA ARG A 66 -1.50 -2.70 -10.03
C ARG A 66 -0.33 -2.67 -10.99
N SER A 67 -0.29 -3.63 -11.90
CA SER A 67 0.67 -3.62 -13.02
C SER A 67 0.22 -2.64 -14.10
N SER A 68 1.11 -2.30 -15.03
CA SER A 68 0.83 -1.30 -16.08
C SER A 68 -0.26 -1.71 -17.06
N ASP A 69 -0.40 -3.01 -17.31
CA ASP A 69 -1.46 -3.62 -18.13
C ASP A 69 -2.82 -3.66 -17.42
N HIS A 70 -2.81 -3.65 -16.09
CA HIS A 70 -4.01 -3.65 -15.24
C HIS A 70 -4.11 -2.36 -14.41
N ALA A 71 -3.75 -1.21 -15.01
CA ALA A 71 -3.83 0.07 -14.34
C ALA A 71 -5.27 0.35 -13.87
N GLN A 72 -5.42 0.92 -12.68
CA GLN A 72 -6.71 1.32 -12.16
C GLN A 72 -7.10 2.69 -12.72
N GLU A 73 -8.37 2.85 -13.09
CA GLU A 73 -8.96 4.15 -13.41
C GLU A 73 -9.58 4.77 -12.14
N ILE A 74 -9.32 6.06 -11.91
CA ILE A 74 -9.94 6.85 -10.84
C ILE A 74 -10.55 8.13 -11.42
N THR A 75 -11.63 8.59 -10.80
CA THR A 75 -12.39 9.77 -11.23
C THR A 75 -12.69 10.69 -10.03
N PRO A 76 -13.16 11.93 -10.24
CA PRO A 76 -13.58 12.80 -9.15
C PRO A 76 -14.61 12.15 -8.21
N ASP A 77 -15.54 11.37 -8.77
CA ASP A 77 -16.60 10.69 -8.02
C ASP A 77 -16.14 9.37 -7.37
N ALA A 78 -15.04 8.80 -7.86
CA ALA A 78 -14.43 7.57 -7.35
C ALA A 78 -12.89 7.71 -7.25
N PRO A 79 -12.38 8.51 -6.29
CA PRO A 79 -10.95 8.80 -6.15
C PRO A 79 -10.18 7.72 -5.37
N ASP A 80 -10.87 6.70 -4.86
CA ASP A 80 -10.32 5.64 -4.02
C ASP A 80 -9.43 4.66 -4.80
N LEU A 81 -8.26 4.36 -4.25
CA LEU A 81 -7.43 3.24 -4.69
C LEU A 81 -8.03 1.94 -4.16
N LEU A 82 -8.11 0.94 -5.03
CA LEU A 82 -8.61 -0.39 -4.67
C LEU A 82 -7.53 -1.13 -3.88
N LEU A 83 -7.57 -0.94 -2.56
CA LEU A 83 -6.70 -1.64 -1.63
C LEU A 83 -6.88 -3.16 -1.74
N ILE A 84 -5.78 -3.88 -1.51
CA ILE A 84 -5.78 -5.34 -1.42
C ILE A 84 -5.58 -5.73 0.05
N PRO A 85 -6.12 -6.89 0.48
CA PRO A 85 -5.81 -7.43 1.79
C PRO A 85 -4.29 -7.59 1.92
N PRO A 86 -3.66 -7.05 2.99
CA PRO A 86 -2.25 -7.28 3.21
C PRO A 86 -2.01 -8.77 3.43
N ALA A 87 -0.82 -9.26 3.04
CA ALA A 87 -0.47 -10.68 3.16
C ALA A 87 -0.47 -11.15 4.63
N ARG A 88 -0.30 -10.22 5.56
CA ARG A 88 -0.35 -10.41 7.01
C ARG A 88 -0.78 -9.12 7.72
N GLY A 89 -1.14 -9.22 9.00
CA GLY A 89 -1.37 -8.06 9.85
C GLY A 89 -0.13 -7.15 9.92
N ILE A 90 -0.37 -5.84 10.08
CA ILE A 90 0.69 -4.82 10.19
C ILE A 90 0.85 -4.52 11.68
N SER A 91 1.99 -4.90 12.23
CA SER A 91 2.34 -4.55 13.59
C SER A 91 2.90 -3.14 13.62
N ALA A 92 2.46 -2.32 14.57
CA ALA A 92 2.92 -0.95 14.76
C ALA A 92 3.32 -0.63 16.22
N PRO A 93 4.03 -1.51 16.94
CA PRO A 93 4.60 -1.16 18.25
C PRO A 93 5.77 -0.16 18.11
N PHE A 94 6.38 -0.10 16.92
CA PHE A 94 7.40 0.88 16.55
C PHE A 94 7.07 1.54 15.19
N ASN A 95 8.06 2.25 14.64
CA ASN A 95 7.94 2.94 13.37
C ASN A 95 7.58 1.99 12.23
N VAL A 96 6.47 2.30 11.57
CA VAL A 96 6.04 1.67 10.32
C VAL A 96 6.43 2.58 9.16
N ILE A 97 6.95 1.98 8.08
CA ILE A 97 7.29 2.69 6.85
C ILE A 97 6.23 2.39 5.80
N VAL A 98 5.67 3.44 5.21
CA VAL A 98 4.83 3.33 4.01
C VAL A 98 5.71 3.64 2.80
N GLU A 99 6.05 2.61 2.04
CA GLU A 99 6.83 2.71 0.81
C GLU A 99 5.88 2.70 -0.39
N TYR A 100 6.12 3.55 -1.37
CA TYR A 100 5.28 3.57 -2.56
C TYR A 100 6.05 3.96 -3.81
N CYS A 101 5.58 3.46 -4.95
CA CYS A 101 6.02 3.94 -6.25
C CYS A 101 4.86 3.83 -7.21
N LEU A 102 4.24 4.98 -7.49
CA LEU A 102 3.02 5.11 -8.26
C LEU A 102 3.32 5.87 -9.55
N LYS A 103 2.74 5.41 -10.64
CA LYS A 103 2.73 6.09 -11.93
C LYS A 103 1.29 6.47 -12.25
N VAL A 104 1.08 7.75 -12.48
CA VAL A 104 -0.22 8.35 -12.76
C VAL A 104 -0.20 8.94 -14.16
N LYS A 105 -1.22 8.64 -14.95
CA LYS A 105 -1.49 9.28 -16.25
C LYS A 105 -2.60 10.29 -16.08
N ASN A 106 -2.32 11.53 -16.47
CA ASN A 106 -3.30 12.60 -16.55
C ASN A 106 -3.08 13.35 -17.88
N ASN A 107 -4.15 13.59 -18.65
CA ASN A 107 -4.12 14.26 -19.97
C ASN A 107 -3.02 13.73 -20.92
N GLY A 108 -2.81 12.41 -20.95
CA GLY A 108 -1.78 11.79 -21.79
C GLY A 108 -0.34 11.83 -21.22
N VAL A 109 -0.10 12.56 -20.13
CA VAL A 109 1.21 12.72 -19.50
C VAL A 109 1.36 11.77 -18.31
N TRP A 110 2.46 11.04 -18.27
CA TRP A 110 2.82 10.17 -17.15
C TRP A 110 3.67 10.92 -16.12
N ARG A 111 3.33 10.76 -14.84
CA ARG A 111 4.11 11.24 -13.70
C ARG A 111 4.38 10.09 -12.75
N MET A 112 5.59 10.04 -12.22
CA MET A 112 6.03 9.07 -11.23
C MET A 112 6.16 9.76 -9.87
N VAL A 113 5.66 9.11 -8.82
CA VAL A 113 5.82 9.55 -7.43
C VAL A 113 6.28 8.35 -6.62
N CYS A 114 7.46 8.44 -6.00
CA CYS A 114 8.03 7.35 -5.19
C CYS A 114 8.65 7.91 -3.91
N SER A 115 8.53 7.17 -2.81
CA SER A 115 9.14 7.47 -1.51
C SER A 115 9.38 6.20 -0.71
#